data_AF-A0A959LGD5-F1
#
_entry.id   AF-A0A959LGD5-F1
#
_cell.length_a   1.000
_cell.length_b   1.000
_cell.length_c   1.000
_cell.angle_alpha   90.00
_cell.angle_beta   90.00
_cell.angle_gamma   90.00
#
_symmetry.space_group_name_H-M   'P 1'
#
loop_
_entity.id
_entity.type
_entity.pdbx_description
1 polymer ?
#
loop_
_entity_poly.entity_id
_entity_poly.type
_entity_poly.pdbx_seq_one_letter_code
_entity_poly.pdbx_strand_id
1 'polypeptide(L)'
;MWLFRTFFNVSGCLFGLIASLIARTCLPKGYSLQSQVQVNNFPSNYPECVEIPGYVSITSDQIAGLSGLNQIQKVDNGLSILLSASLTGLQGMNNLTEINGDMKIRWNNQLYDLLFFSIEPTLCNRISRVRINRWS
;
A
#
# COMPACT_ATOMS: atom_id res chain seq x y z
N MET A 1 43.57 27.23 -41.41
CA MET A 1 43.21 28.25 -40.41
C MET A 1 42.06 27.66 -39.59
N TRP A 2 42.37 27.27 -38.35
CA TRP A 2 41.47 26.92 -37.22
C TRP A 2 40.13 26.22 -37.55
N LEU A 3 40.01 24.89 -37.42
CA LEU A 3 39.71 24.13 -36.18
C LEU A 3 38.36 24.45 -35.54
N PHE A 4 37.41 23.51 -35.62
CA PHE A 4 36.59 22.93 -34.52
C PHE A 4 35.95 21.64 -35.07
N ARG A 5 36.56 20.47 -34.86
CA ARG A 5 36.35 19.51 -33.76
C ARG A 5 35.03 18.70 -33.85
N THR A 6 35.18 17.52 -34.45
CA THR A 6 34.60 16.19 -34.13
C THR A 6 33.52 16.10 -33.04
N PHE A 7 32.39 15.46 -33.35
CA PHE A 7 31.83 14.43 -32.46
C PHE A 7 31.40 13.20 -33.27
N PHE A 8 31.73 12.06 -32.68
CA PHE A 8 31.76 10.72 -33.26
C PHE A 8 30.42 10.24 -33.82
N ASN A 9 30.50 9.58 -34.97
CA ASN A 9 29.52 8.61 -35.43
C ASN A 9 29.68 7.32 -34.60
N VAL A 10 28.58 6.58 -34.41
CA VAL A 10 28.42 5.30 -33.68
C VAL A 10 28.33 5.39 -32.15
N SER A 11 27.15 5.78 -31.64
CA SER A 11 26.57 5.16 -30.44
C SER A 11 25.04 5.35 -30.39
N GLY A 12 24.39 5.14 -31.54
CA GLY A 12 22.98 4.79 -31.57
C GLY A 12 22.86 3.29 -31.34
N CYS A 13 22.02 2.88 -30.40
CA CYS A 13 21.74 1.49 -29.97
C CYS A 13 22.65 0.88 -28.90
N LEU A 14 22.81 1.53 -27.73
CA LEU A 14 22.96 0.77 -26.48
C LEU A 14 22.61 1.57 -25.21
N PHE A 15 21.38 2.03 -25.05
CA PHE A 15 20.80 2.23 -23.71
C PHE A 15 19.29 1.95 -23.73
N GLY A 16 18.92 0.86 -24.41
CA GLY A 16 17.71 0.13 -24.09
C GLY A 16 18.07 -1.00 -23.14
N LEU A 17 17.25 -1.18 -22.10
CA LEU A 17 17.16 -2.35 -21.23
C LEU A 17 18.12 -2.43 -20.05
N ILE A 18 17.98 -1.50 -19.12
CA ILE A 18 17.58 -1.92 -17.77
C ILE A 18 16.35 -1.12 -17.35
N ALA A 19 15.21 -1.35 -18.02
CA ALA A 19 13.96 -1.30 -17.27
C ALA A 19 14.18 -2.34 -16.17
N SER A 20 14.45 -1.87 -14.96
CA SER A 20 14.78 -2.72 -13.84
C SER A 20 13.62 -3.69 -13.68
N LEU A 21 13.78 -4.92 -14.21
CA LEU A 21 12.89 -6.05 -14.02
C LEU A 21 13.05 -6.52 -12.58
N ILE A 22 12.80 -5.63 -11.64
CA ILE A 22 12.35 -6.07 -10.34
C ILE A 22 10.84 -6.05 -10.48
N ALA A 23 10.31 -7.15 -11.01
CA ALA A 23 9.06 -7.65 -10.47
C ALA A 23 9.34 -7.90 -8.98
N ARG A 24 9.32 -6.84 -8.16
CA ARG A 24 9.27 -6.97 -6.71
C ARG A 24 7.92 -7.65 -6.51
N THR A 25 7.96 -8.95 -6.27
CA THR A 25 6.76 -9.71 -5.90
C THR A 25 6.06 -8.90 -4.83
N CYS A 26 4.77 -8.62 -5.01
CA CYS A 26 4.00 -7.69 -4.19
C CYS A 26 3.74 -8.30 -2.79
N LEU A 27 4.80 -8.49 -2.03
CA LEU A 27 4.80 -8.89 -0.62
C LEU A 27 4.04 -10.21 -0.36
N PRO A 28 4.46 -11.35 -0.95
CA PRO A 28 3.79 -12.64 -0.75
C PRO A 28 3.86 -13.14 0.70
N LYS A 29 4.86 -12.68 1.47
CA LYS A 29 4.99 -12.98 2.90
C LYS A 29 4.25 -11.98 3.80
N GLY A 30 3.59 -10.98 3.21
CA GLY A 30 2.89 -9.92 3.92
C GLY A 30 3.75 -8.70 4.18
N TYR A 31 3.15 -7.72 4.85
CA TYR A 31 3.75 -6.43 5.13
C TYR A 31 3.34 -5.90 6.50
N SER A 32 4.34 -5.59 7.33
CA SER A 32 4.14 -5.01 8.66
C SER A 32 4.56 -3.55 8.65
N LEU A 33 3.56 -2.66 8.72
CA LEU A 33 3.73 -1.22 8.74
C LEU A 33 3.93 -0.73 10.18
N GLN A 34 5.08 -0.13 10.43
CA GLN A 34 5.49 0.36 11.75
C GLN A 34 5.84 1.85 11.79
N SER A 35 5.91 2.52 10.64
CA SER A 35 6.23 3.95 10.56
C SER A 35 5.59 4.64 9.36
N GLN A 36 5.36 5.96 9.47
CA GLN A 36 4.90 6.78 8.36
C GLN A 36 5.87 6.78 7.17
N VAL A 37 7.18 6.63 7.42
CA VAL A 37 8.19 6.54 6.35
C VAL A 37 7.93 5.32 5.45
N GLN A 38 7.55 4.18 6.03
CA GLN A 38 7.21 2.99 5.24
C GLN A 38 5.96 3.22 4.38
N VAL A 39 4.93 3.89 4.93
CA VAL A 39 3.74 4.28 4.15
C VAL A 39 4.14 5.19 2.99
N ASN A 40 4.90 6.24 3.27
CA ASN A 40 5.28 7.26 2.28
C ASN A 40 6.17 6.68 1.17
N ASN A 41 7.03 5.72 1.51
CA ASN A 41 7.93 5.07 0.55
C ASN A 41 7.29 3.86 -0.15
N PHE A 42 6.05 3.48 0.18
CA PHE A 42 5.41 2.32 -0.45
C PHE A 42 5.33 2.45 -1.98
N PRO A 43 4.92 3.60 -2.57
CA PRO A 43 4.82 3.73 -4.03
C PRO A 43 6.17 3.65 -4.75
N SER A 44 7.26 4.12 -4.12
CA SER A 44 8.59 4.04 -4.71
C SER A 44 9.24 2.66 -4.52
N ASN A 45 8.95 1.99 -3.40
CA ASN A 45 9.48 0.67 -3.10
C ASN A 45 8.74 -0.45 -3.84
N TYR A 46 7.46 -0.22 -4.19
CA TYR A 46 6.56 -1.20 -4.80
C TYR A 46 5.64 -0.56 -5.86
N PRO A 47 6.16 0.04 -6.94
CA PRO A 47 5.39 0.90 -7.86
C PRO A 47 4.22 0.24 -8.60
N GLU A 48 4.26 -1.08 -8.82
CA GLU A 48 3.20 -1.82 -9.53
C GLU A 48 2.44 -2.79 -8.60
N CYS A 49 2.62 -2.64 -7.30
CA CYS A 49 2.04 -3.52 -6.29
C CYS A 49 0.58 -3.10 -6.01
N VAL A 50 -0.34 -3.73 -6.76
CA VAL A 50 -1.79 -3.54 -6.63
C VAL A 50 -2.46 -4.64 -5.80
N GLU A 51 -1.85 -5.83 -5.70
CA GLU A 51 -2.40 -6.99 -5.00
C GLU A 51 -1.36 -7.60 -4.10
N ILE A 52 -1.60 -7.59 -2.79
CA ILE A 52 -0.71 -8.18 -1.80
C ILE A 52 -1.18 -9.61 -1.49
N PRO A 53 -0.46 -10.67 -1.90
CA PRO A 53 -0.85 -12.04 -1.59
C PRO A 53 -0.72 -12.36 -0.10
N GLY A 54 0.12 -11.62 0.62
CA GLY A 54 0.37 -11.82 2.04
C GLY A 54 -0.57 -11.06 2.98
N TYR A 55 -0.33 -11.20 4.28
CA TYR A 55 -1.08 -10.50 5.32
C TYR A 55 -0.55 -9.08 5.53
N VAL A 56 -1.44 -8.10 5.68
CA VAL A 56 -1.05 -6.72 6.00
C VAL A 56 -1.37 -6.41 7.47
N SER A 57 -0.39 -5.87 8.19
CA SER A 57 -0.53 -5.52 9.60
C SER A 57 -0.07 -4.09 9.86
N ILE A 58 -0.96 -3.26 10.41
CA ILE A 58 -0.69 -1.89 10.85
C ILE A 58 -0.84 -1.88 12.36
N THR A 59 0.28 -1.74 13.09
CA THR A 59 0.29 -1.81 14.56
C THR A 59 1.16 -0.76 15.25
N SER A 60 1.13 0.46 14.74
CA SER A 60 2.00 1.54 15.21
C SER A 60 1.24 2.84 15.45
N ASP A 61 1.66 3.56 16.49
CA ASP A 61 1.24 4.92 16.82
C ASP A 61 2.01 5.99 16.02
N GLN A 62 3.04 5.58 15.26
CA GLN A 62 3.83 6.47 14.39
C GLN A 62 3.22 6.61 12.99
N ILE A 63 2.00 6.11 12.77
CA ILE A 63 1.28 6.17 11.49
C ILE A 63 0.04 7.02 11.72
N ALA A 64 0.00 8.19 11.07
CA ALA A 64 -1.12 9.12 11.14
C ALA A 64 -2.07 9.00 9.95
N GLY A 65 -1.60 8.44 8.82
CA GLY A 65 -2.42 8.25 7.63
C GLY A 65 -1.81 7.25 6.64
N LEU A 66 -2.64 6.81 5.69
CA LEU A 66 -2.34 5.72 4.75
C LEU A 66 -2.23 6.17 3.30
N SER A 67 -2.04 7.47 3.02
CA SER A 67 -2.08 8.06 1.68
C SER A 67 -1.13 7.40 0.66
N GLY A 68 -0.01 6.84 1.11
CA GLY A 68 0.94 6.09 0.26
C GLY A 68 0.49 4.68 -0.13
N LEU A 69 -0.67 4.21 0.32
CA LEU A 69 -1.19 2.87 0.04
C LEU A 69 -2.29 2.86 -1.03
N ASN A 70 -2.53 3.99 -1.71
CA ASN A 70 -3.68 4.20 -2.59
C ASN A 70 -3.71 3.28 -3.80
N GLN A 71 -2.58 2.75 -4.24
CA GLN A 71 -2.49 1.79 -5.34
C GLN A 71 -3.00 0.38 -5.00
N ILE A 72 -3.11 0.03 -3.71
CA ILE A 72 -3.50 -1.31 -3.29
C ILE A 72 -4.99 -1.50 -3.54
N GLN A 73 -5.31 -2.53 -4.32
CA GLN A 73 -6.67 -2.93 -4.68
C GLN A 73 -7.12 -4.20 -3.97
N LYS A 74 -6.18 -5.09 -3.63
CA LYS A 74 -6.48 -6.41 -3.07
C LYS A 74 -5.46 -6.87 -2.03
N VAL A 75 -5.93 -7.56 -0.98
CA VAL A 75 -5.10 -8.24 0.03
C VAL A 75 -5.63 -9.66 0.24
N ASP A 76 -4.82 -10.69 -0.02
CA ASP A 76 -5.33 -12.07 -0.06
C ASP A 76 -5.42 -12.79 1.30
N ASN A 77 -4.58 -12.42 2.27
CA ASN A 77 -4.50 -13.18 3.51
C ASN A 77 -5.04 -12.44 4.74
N GLY A 78 -5.63 -11.26 4.52
CA GLY A 78 -6.27 -10.44 5.54
C GLY A 78 -5.52 -9.15 5.90
N LEU A 79 -6.21 -8.30 6.66
CA LEU A 79 -5.74 -6.98 7.09
C LEU A 79 -5.98 -6.79 8.60
N SER A 80 -4.95 -6.43 9.34
CA SER A 80 -5.04 -5.96 10.73
C SER A 80 -4.71 -4.49 10.85
N ILE A 81 -5.52 -3.77 11.62
CA ILE A 81 -5.21 -2.43 12.11
C ILE A 81 -5.46 -2.44 13.62
N LEU A 82 -4.40 -2.50 14.41
CA LEU A 82 -4.47 -2.67 15.85
C LEU A 82 -3.56 -1.68 16.57
N LEU A 83 -3.97 -1.10 17.71
CA LEU A 83 -3.08 -0.27 18.54
C LEU A 83 -2.47 0.94 17.82
N SER A 84 -3.12 1.46 16.78
CA SER A 84 -2.70 2.63 16.01
C SER A 84 -3.41 3.88 16.49
N ALA A 85 -2.96 4.39 17.64
CA ALA A 85 -3.62 5.51 18.32
C ALA A 85 -3.61 6.83 17.53
N SER A 86 -2.58 7.07 16.72
CA SER A 86 -2.48 8.29 15.91
C SER A 86 -3.20 8.21 14.56
N LEU A 87 -3.70 7.03 14.18
CA LEU A 87 -4.36 6.82 12.90
C LEU A 87 -5.81 7.33 12.97
N THR A 88 -6.08 8.44 12.29
CA THR A 88 -7.39 9.12 12.36
C THR A 88 -8.42 8.61 11.35
N GLY A 89 -7.97 7.90 10.32
CA GLY A 89 -8.84 7.34 9.29
C GLY A 89 -8.10 6.43 8.33
N LEU A 90 -8.86 5.83 7.42
CA LEU A 90 -8.36 4.87 6.43
C LEU A 90 -8.19 5.50 5.04
N GLN A 91 -8.24 6.83 4.96
CA GLN A 91 -8.01 7.55 3.72
C GLN A 91 -6.62 7.22 3.18
N GLY A 92 -6.58 6.80 1.93
CA GLY A 92 -5.37 6.27 1.30
C GLY A 92 -5.41 4.76 1.04
N MET A 93 -6.42 4.03 1.54
CA MET A 93 -6.75 2.68 1.05
C MET A 93 -8.01 2.69 0.16
N ASN A 94 -8.26 3.81 -0.51
CA ASN A 94 -9.54 4.06 -1.20
C ASN A 94 -9.81 3.12 -2.38
N ASN A 95 -8.77 2.53 -2.96
CA ASN A 95 -8.90 1.59 -4.08
C ASN A 95 -8.98 0.13 -3.61
N LEU A 96 -8.87 -0.14 -2.31
CA LEU A 96 -8.96 -1.49 -1.75
C LEU A 96 -10.40 -1.99 -1.87
N THR A 97 -10.63 -2.92 -2.80
CA THR A 97 -11.96 -3.48 -3.11
C THR A 97 -12.12 -4.92 -2.65
N GLU A 98 -11.03 -5.60 -2.31
CA GLU A 98 -11.06 -7.02 -1.94
C GLU A 98 -10.07 -7.32 -0.81
N ILE A 99 -10.56 -7.99 0.24
CA ILE A 99 -9.74 -8.60 1.28
C ILE A 99 -10.19 -10.04 1.41
N ASN A 100 -9.37 -10.96 0.92
CA ASN A 100 -9.56 -12.37 1.23
C ASN A 100 -9.01 -12.62 2.65
N GLY A 101 -9.78 -13.30 3.48
CA GLY A 101 -9.46 -13.51 4.90
C GLY A 101 -10.15 -12.55 5.86
N ASP A 102 -9.60 -12.42 7.07
CA ASP A 102 -10.20 -11.64 8.14
C ASP A 102 -9.70 -10.18 8.09
N MET A 103 -10.63 -9.22 8.17
CA MET A 103 -10.33 -7.83 8.45
C MET A 103 -10.55 -7.55 9.94
N LYS A 104 -9.49 -7.10 10.64
CA LYS A 104 -9.53 -6.82 12.08
C LYS A 104 -9.15 -5.37 12.33
N ILE A 105 -10.06 -4.61 12.94
CA ILE A 105 -9.80 -3.25 13.40
C ILE A 105 -10.15 -3.16 14.88
N ARG A 106 -9.14 -2.98 15.74
CA ARG A 106 -9.33 -2.96 17.20
C ARG A 106 -8.36 -2.00 17.87
N TRP A 107 -8.76 -1.41 18.99
CA TRP A 107 -7.87 -0.60 19.84
C TRP A 107 -7.19 0.58 19.10
N ASN A 108 -7.92 1.25 18.21
CA ASN A 108 -7.47 2.48 17.54
C ASN A 108 -8.35 3.63 18.05
N ASN A 109 -7.90 4.32 19.10
CA ASN A 109 -8.71 5.28 19.85
C ASN A 109 -9.12 6.52 19.05
N GLN A 110 -8.31 6.97 18.09
CA GLN A 110 -8.61 8.12 17.22
C GLN A 110 -9.23 7.70 15.87
N LEU A 111 -9.44 6.41 15.63
CA LEU A 111 -9.98 5.93 14.37
C LEU A 111 -11.51 6.02 14.38
N TYR A 112 -12.03 7.22 14.09
CA TYR A 112 -13.46 7.49 14.04
C TYR A 112 -14.07 7.17 12.67
N ASP A 113 -13.23 7.09 11.64
CA ASP A 113 -13.67 6.84 10.27
C ASP A 113 -13.62 5.34 9.91
N LEU A 114 -14.73 4.66 10.18
CA LEU A 114 -15.06 3.37 9.56
C LEU A 114 -16.15 3.53 8.50
N LEU A 115 -16.55 4.77 8.21
CA LEU A 115 -17.65 5.07 7.31
C LEU A 115 -17.29 4.68 5.86
N PHE A 116 -16.01 4.66 5.52
CA PHE A 116 -15.51 4.19 4.22
C PHE A 116 -16.01 2.79 3.83
N PHE A 117 -16.02 1.82 4.77
CA PHE A 117 -16.46 0.45 4.47
C PHE A 117 -17.97 0.24 4.60
N SER A 118 -18.70 1.20 5.16
CA SER A 118 -20.15 1.08 5.41
C SER A 118 -21.01 1.67 4.29
N ILE A 119 -20.42 2.36 3.30
CA ILE A 119 -21.12 3.09 2.24
C ILE A 119 -20.88 2.55 0.82
N GLU A 120 -19.99 1.57 0.63
CA GLU A 120 -19.82 0.89 -0.65
C GLU A 120 -20.53 -0.49 -0.63
N PRO A 121 -21.65 -0.68 -1.35
CA PRO A 121 -22.40 -1.94 -1.39
C PRO A 121 -21.56 -3.13 -1.85
N THR A 122 -20.46 -2.89 -2.58
CA THR A 122 -19.59 -3.96 -3.11
C THR A 122 -18.66 -4.56 -2.05
N LEU A 123 -18.31 -3.81 -1.00
CA LEU A 123 -17.39 -4.26 0.05
C LEU A 123 -18.07 -5.21 1.06
N CYS A 124 -19.37 -5.01 1.35
CA CYS A 124 -20.15 -5.92 2.22
C CYS A 124 -20.27 -7.35 1.67
N ASN A 125 -20.25 -7.53 0.34
CA ASN A 125 -20.34 -8.85 -0.30
C ASN A 125 -18.97 -9.50 -0.58
N ARG A 126 -17.87 -8.74 -0.45
CA ARG A 126 -16.51 -9.17 -0.84
C ARG A 126 -15.54 -9.29 0.33
N ILE A 127 -15.81 -8.68 1.49
CA ILE A 127 -15.05 -8.92 2.72
C ILE A 127 -15.76 -9.97 3.55
N SER A 128 -15.19 -11.17 3.61
CA SER A 128 -15.87 -12.35 4.17
C SER A 128 -16.18 -12.22 5.66
N ARG A 129 -15.34 -11.50 6.43
CA ARG A 129 -15.51 -11.24 7.87
C ARG A 129 -14.83 -9.94 8.30
N VAL A 130 -15.62 -8.92 8.64
CA VAL A 130 -15.15 -7.69 9.30
C VAL A 130 -15.37 -7.80 10.80
N ARG A 131 -14.30 -7.75 11.59
CA ARG A 131 -14.38 -7.67 13.06
C ARG A 131 -13.89 -6.31 13.55
N ILE A 132 -14.84 -5.43 13.83
CA ILE A 132 -14.62 -4.13 14.45
C ILE A 132 -15.00 -4.25 15.93
N ASN A 133 -14.04 -4.05 16.84
CA ASN A 133 -14.37 -3.87 18.25
C ASN A 133 -14.24 -2.39 18.59
N ARG A 134 -15.37 -1.69 18.72
CA ARG A 134 -15.44 -0.42 19.46
C ARG A 134 -15.45 -0.77 20.94
N TRP A 135 -14.46 -0.32 21.70
CA TRP A 135 -14.64 -0.27 23.14
C TRP A 135 -15.57 0.90 23.44
N SER A 136 -16.61 0.61 24.23
CA SER A 136 -17.56 1.55 24.82
C SER A 136 -16.87 2.71 25.52
#